data_AF-A0A8J3MFV1-F1
#
_entry.id   AF-A0A8J3MFV1-F1
#
_cell.length_a   1.000
_cell.length_b   1.000
_cell.length_c   1.000
_cell.angle_alpha   90.00
_cell.angle_beta   90.00
_cell.angle_gamma   90.00
#
_symmetry.space_group_name_H-M   'P 1'
#
loop_
_entity.id
_entity.type
_entity.pdbx_description
1 polymer ?
#
loop_
_entity_poly.entity_id
_entity_poly.type
_entity_poly.pdbx_seq_one_letter_code
_entity_poly.pdbx_strand_id
1 'polypeptide(L)'
;MRKLNPHDLDRLVRSNRRLKLSLLITLAAIVLVAVVLIKNDIDARLGAGVGVLIGLLLLMPQRRLLAELGLTGAEAKEILAAHREQLSGVADLPPQERARREGVKATVYILLGLALLAVLAVSAVYFFGHAFETVEEDAPSDPWLGISFFAGFISLCAGPALLWQGSQHRAEAQMWQQRG
;
A
#
# COMPACT_ATOMS: atom_id res chain seq x y z
N MET A 1 -13.07 8.60 -22.34
CA MET A 1 -12.43 7.32 -21.93
C MET A 1 -12.15 6.48 -23.15
N ARG A 2 -10.88 6.11 -23.38
CA ARG A 2 -10.47 5.23 -24.48
C ARG A 2 -10.99 3.82 -24.20
N LYS A 3 -11.76 3.24 -25.12
CA LYS A 3 -12.23 1.84 -24.99
C LYS A 3 -11.14 0.91 -25.51
N LEU A 4 -10.59 0.08 -24.63
CA LEU A 4 -9.67 -0.99 -25.01
C LEU A 4 -10.45 -2.14 -25.65
N ASN A 5 -9.80 -2.83 -26.59
CA ASN A 5 -10.32 -4.08 -27.14
C ASN A 5 -10.41 -5.13 -26.00
N PRO A 6 -11.48 -5.95 -25.91
CA PRO A 6 -11.62 -7.01 -24.90
C PRO A 6 -10.37 -7.88 -24.68
N HIS A 7 -9.63 -8.18 -25.74
CA HIS A 7 -8.38 -8.94 -25.64
C HIS A 7 -7.28 -8.18 -24.87
N ASP A 8 -7.12 -6.88 -25.11
CA ASP A 8 -6.13 -6.05 -24.44
C ASP A 8 -6.51 -5.74 -22.99
N LEU A 9 -7.82 -5.64 -22.73
CA LEU A 9 -8.36 -5.51 -21.38
C LEU A 9 -8.06 -6.76 -20.54
N ASP A 10 -8.23 -7.97 -21.08
CA ASP A 10 -7.92 -9.21 -20.35
C ASP A 10 -6.40 -9.32 -20.07
N ARG A 11 -5.54 -8.92 -21.03
CA ARG A 11 -4.09 -8.83 -20.81
C ARG A 11 -3.76 -7.85 -19.67
N LEU A 12 -4.38 -6.67 -19.63
CA LEU A 12 -4.17 -5.67 -18.59
C LEU A 12 -4.63 -6.18 -17.21
N VAL A 13 -5.81 -6.80 -17.13
CA VAL A 13 -6.37 -7.37 -15.89
C VAL A 13 -5.47 -8.48 -15.36
N ARG A 14 -5.05 -9.41 -16.22
CA ARG A 14 -4.19 -10.54 -15.85
C ARG A 14 -2.81 -10.07 -15.40
N SER A 15 -2.24 -9.08 -16.09
CA SER A 15 -0.96 -8.45 -15.73
C SER A 15 -1.04 -7.76 -14.36
N ASN A 16 -2.08 -6.95 -14.12
CA ASN A 16 -2.29 -6.27 -12.85
C ASN A 16 -2.50 -7.27 -11.69
N ARG A 17 -3.26 -8.34 -11.92
CA ARG A 17 -3.45 -9.40 -10.91
C ARG A 17 -2.13 -10.09 -10.58
N ARG A 18 -1.32 -10.44 -11.60
CA ARG A 18 0.01 -11.06 -11.39
C ARG A 18 0.95 -10.13 -10.64
N LEU A 19 0.97 -8.84 -10.97
CA LEU A 19 1.80 -7.86 -10.27
C LEU A 19 1.40 -7.71 -8.80
N LYS A 20 0.11 -7.63 -8.48
CA LYS A 20 -0.34 -7.58 -7.08
C LYS A 20 0.08 -8.80 -6.29
N LEU A 21 0.00 -9.98 -6.92
CA LEU A 21 0.36 -11.25 -6.31
C LEU A 21 1.88 -11.36 -6.11
N SER A 22 2.67 -11.00 -7.12
CA SER A 22 4.14 -10.97 -7.00
C SER A 22 4.61 -9.96 -5.98
N LEU A 23 3.97 -8.77 -5.91
CA LEU A 23 4.27 -7.75 -4.92
C LEU A 23 3.94 -8.22 -3.50
N LEU A 24 2.81 -8.91 -3.30
CA LEU A 24 2.46 -9.51 -2.01
C LEU A 24 3.47 -10.58 -1.57
N ILE A 25 3.83 -11.50 -2.47
CA ILE A 25 4.81 -12.57 -2.19
C ILE A 25 6.17 -11.94 -1.86
N THR A 26 6.58 -10.92 -2.62
CA THR A 26 7.86 -10.23 -2.40
C THR A 26 7.86 -9.51 -1.07
N LEU A 27 6.77 -8.83 -0.71
CA LEU A 27 6.63 -8.17 0.59
C LEU A 27 6.71 -9.21 1.73
N ALA A 28 6.01 -10.33 1.61
CA ALA A 28 6.05 -11.40 2.60
C ALA A 28 7.46 -12.01 2.74
N ALA A 29 8.17 -12.20 1.62
CA ALA A 29 9.55 -12.68 1.63
C ALA A 29 10.50 -11.67 2.27
N ILE A 30 10.36 -10.37 1.99
CA ILE A 30 11.16 -9.30 2.63
C ILE A 30 10.92 -9.29 4.13
N VAL A 31 9.67 -9.39 4.58
CA VAL A 31 9.34 -9.46 6.01
C VAL A 31 9.94 -10.70 6.65
N LEU A 32 9.85 -11.86 6.00
CA LEU A 32 10.45 -13.10 6.48
C LEU A 32 11.98 -12.97 6.62
N VAL A 33 12.64 -12.42 5.61
CA VAL A 33 14.10 -12.17 5.62
C VAL A 33 14.46 -11.18 6.72
N ALA A 34 13.70 -10.10 6.89
CA ALA A 34 13.93 -9.15 7.98
C ALA A 34 13.82 -9.83 9.36
N VAL A 35 12.81 -10.68 9.58
CA VAL A 35 12.65 -11.44 10.83
C VAL A 35 13.84 -12.38 11.07
N VAL A 36 14.34 -13.05 10.02
CA VAL A 36 15.52 -13.92 10.11
C VAL A 36 16.78 -13.12 10.42
N LEU A 37 16.98 -11.95 9.79
CA LEU A 37 18.14 -11.09 10.04
C LEU A 37 18.16 -10.55 11.47
N ILE A 38 17.01 -10.10 11.98
CA ILE A 38 16.85 -9.65 13.38
C ILE A 38 17.15 -10.79 14.35
N LYS A 39 16.71 -12.02 14.06
CA LYS A 39 16.98 -13.18 14.92
C LYS A 39 18.45 -13.61 14.98
N ASN A 40 19.28 -13.18 14.03
CA ASN A 40 20.67 -13.62 13.92
C ASN A 40 21.67 -12.46 14.12
N ASP A 41 21.24 -11.29 14.61
CA ASP A 41 22.06 -10.08 14.80
C ASP A 41 22.86 -9.65 13.55
N ILE A 42 22.28 -9.85 12.36
CA ILE A 42 22.92 -9.48 11.09
C ILE A 42 22.50 -8.05 10.71
N ASP A 43 23.49 -7.20 10.42
CA ASP A 43 23.31 -5.77 10.13
C ASP A 43 22.33 -5.53 8.96
N ALA A 44 21.15 -4.98 9.28
CA ALA A 44 20.00 -4.86 8.39
C ALA A 44 20.20 -3.84 7.24
N ARG A 45 21.27 -3.05 7.28
CA ARG A 45 21.57 -1.98 6.31
C ARG A 45 21.79 -2.50 4.89
N LEU A 46 22.28 -3.73 4.73
CA LEU A 46 22.48 -4.36 3.41
C LEU A 46 21.16 -4.86 2.78
N GLY A 47 20.13 -5.13 3.58
CA GLY A 47 18.84 -5.66 3.10
C GLY A 47 17.93 -4.61 2.45
N ALA A 48 18.00 -3.36 2.91
CA ALA A 48 17.14 -2.28 2.42
C ALA A 48 17.39 -1.94 0.93
N GLY A 49 18.66 -1.95 0.49
CA GLY A 49 19.02 -1.68 -0.91
C GLY A 49 18.54 -2.76 -1.88
N VAL A 50 18.59 -4.02 -1.46
CA VAL A 50 18.14 -5.17 -2.27
C VAL A 50 16.62 -5.17 -2.42
N GLY A 51 15.88 -4.82 -1.37
CA GLY A 51 14.41 -4.74 -1.41
C GLY A 51 13.89 -3.71 -2.42
N VAL A 52 14.51 -2.52 -2.49
CA VAL A 52 14.16 -1.48 -3.47
C VAL A 52 14.45 -1.93 -4.89
N LEU A 53 15.58 -2.59 -5.12
CA LEU A 53 15.99 -3.12 -6.42
C LEU A 53 15.03 -4.20 -6.94
N ILE A 54 14.62 -5.13 -6.07
CA ILE A 54 13.62 -6.16 -6.41
C ILE A 54 12.27 -5.52 -6.71
N GLY A 55 11.84 -4.53 -5.91
CA GLY A 55 10.60 -3.78 -6.17
C GLY A 55 10.59 -3.09 -7.54
N LEU A 56 11.71 -2.48 -7.93
CA LEU A 56 11.90 -1.86 -9.25
C LEU A 56 11.84 -2.87 -10.40
N LEU A 57 12.47 -4.04 -10.23
CA LEU A 57 12.45 -5.10 -11.25
C LEU A 57 11.04 -5.66 -11.47
N LEU A 58 10.23 -5.76 -10.41
CA LEU A 58 8.83 -6.21 -10.52
C LEU A 58 7.92 -5.23 -11.26
N LEU A 59 8.29 -3.95 -11.34
CA LEU A 59 7.54 -2.91 -12.04
C LEU A 59 7.83 -2.87 -13.55
N MET A 60 8.97 -3.40 -14.00
CA MET A 60 9.37 -3.39 -15.43
C MET A 60 8.35 -4.06 -16.37
N PRO A 61 7.82 -5.27 -16.09
CA PRO A 61 6.88 -5.94 -16.99
C PRO A 61 5.59 -5.15 -17.18
N GLN A 62 5.10 -4.52 -16.12
CA GLN A 62 3.90 -3.69 -16.17
C GLN A 62 4.15 -2.42 -16.97
N ARG A 63 5.30 -1.76 -16.78
CA ARG A 63 5.68 -0.58 -17.58
C ARG A 63 5.77 -0.88 -19.07
N ARG A 64 6.34 -2.04 -19.44
CA ARG A 64 6.38 -2.48 -20.85
C ARG A 64 4.99 -2.70 -21.42
N LEU A 65 4.11 -3.38 -20.68
CA LEU A 65 2.73 -3.63 -21.11
C LEU A 65 1.91 -2.34 -21.23
N LEU A 66 2.11 -1.36 -20.34
CA LEU A 66 1.50 -0.04 -20.45
C LEU A 66 1.99 0.71 -21.70
N ALA A 67 3.29 0.64 -21.98
CA ALA A 67 3.87 1.25 -23.18
C ALA A 67 3.38 0.57 -24.47
N GLU A 68 3.29 -0.76 -24.51
CA GLU A 68 2.72 -1.53 -25.64
C GLU A 68 1.28 -1.13 -25.93
N LEU A 69 0.49 -0.88 -24.88
CA LEU A 69 -0.91 -0.46 -25.00
C LEU A 69 -1.07 1.05 -25.24
N GLY A 70 0.04 1.82 -25.23
CA GLY A 70 0.02 3.28 -25.32
C GLY A 70 -0.84 3.91 -24.21
N LEU A 71 -0.75 3.36 -22.99
CA LEU A 71 -1.50 3.81 -21.82
C LEU A 71 -0.56 4.41 -20.78
N THR A 72 -1.00 5.48 -20.15
CA THR A 72 -0.39 5.95 -18.91
C THR A 72 -0.84 5.10 -17.73
N GLY A 73 -0.07 5.10 -16.64
CA GLY A 73 -0.44 4.39 -15.41
C GLY A 73 -1.78 4.87 -14.81
N ALA A 74 -2.10 6.16 -14.98
CA ALA A 74 -3.36 6.74 -14.54
C ALA A 74 -4.54 6.20 -15.38
N GLU A 75 -4.42 6.24 -16.72
CA GLU A 75 -5.47 5.73 -17.62
C GLU A 75 -5.73 4.24 -17.43
N ALA A 76 -4.68 3.43 -17.26
CA ALA A 76 -4.83 2.01 -16.99
C ALA A 76 -5.58 1.75 -15.67
N LYS A 77 -5.32 2.57 -14.64
CA LYS A 77 -6.01 2.47 -13.35
C LYS A 77 -7.50 2.81 -13.49
N GLU A 78 -7.84 3.86 -14.22
CA GLU A 78 -9.24 4.23 -14.50
C GLU A 78 -9.98 3.14 -15.28
N ILE A 79 -9.36 2.58 -16.32
CA ILE A 79 -9.98 1.53 -17.14
C ILE A 79 -10.23 0.27 -16.30
N LEU A 80 -9.27 -0.12 -15.45
CA LEU A 80 -9.42 -1.25 -14.54
C LEU A 80 -10.47 -1.00 -13.45
N ALA A 81 -10.61 0.24 -12.99
CA ALA A 81 -11.64 0.63 -12.04
C ALA A 81 -13.03 0.53 -12.68
N ALA A 82 -13.22 1.11 -13.87
CA ALA A 82 -14.46 1.04 -14.63
C ALA A 82 -14.88 -0.41 -14.93
N HIS A 83 -13.92 -1.27 -15.30
CA HIS A 83 -14.21 -2.68 -15.54
C HIS A 83 -14.62 -3.44 -14.27
N ARG A 84 -14.00 -3.13 -13.11
CA ARG A 84 -14.43 -3.68 -11.82
C ARG A 84 -15.81 -3.20 -11.41
N GLU A 85 -16.14 -1.94 -11.66
CA GLU A 85 -17.46 -1.39 -11.36
C GLU A 85 -18.55 -2.07 -12.19
N GLN A 86 -18.27 -2.36 -13.46
CA GLN A 86 -19.15 -3.15 -14.33
C GLN A 86 -19.33 -4.58 -13.80
N LEU A 87 -18.25 -5.26 -13.44
CA LEU A 87 -18.32 -6.65 -12.94
C LEU A 87 -18.98 -6.77 -11.56
N SER A 88 -18.90 -5.73 -10.73
CA SER A 88 -19.47 -5.73 -9.37
C SER A 88 -20.91 -5.24 -9.30
N GLY A 89 -21.52 -4.88 -10.45
CA GLY A 89 -22.85 -4.27 -10.51
C GLY A 89 -22.91 -2.87 -9.87
N VAL A 90 -21.77 -2.33 -9.42
CA VAL A 90 -21.69 -1.01 -8.80
C VAL A 90 -22.01 0.08 -9.81
N ALA A 91 -21.70 -0.15 -11.08
CA ALA A 91 -22.05 0.72 -12.20
C ALA A 91 -23.56 0.88 -12.44
N ASP A 92 -24.39 0.02 -11.84
CA ASP A 92 -25.86 0.09 -11.92
C ASP A 92 -26.51 0.63 -10.64
N LEU A 93 -25.72 0.83 -9.58
CA LEU A 93 -26.25 1.36 -8.31
C LEU A 93 -26.67 2.83 -8.45
N PRO A 94 -27.77 3.25 -7.80
CA PRO A 94 -28.17 4.64 -7.74
C PRO A 94 -27.08 5.52 -7.08
N PRO A 95 -26.98 6.80 -7.46
CA PRO A 95 -25.91 7.69 -7.02
C PRO A 95 -25.83 7.83 -5.48
N GLN A 96 -26.98 7.77 -4.79
CA GLN A 96 -27.04 7.83 -3.32
C GLN A 96 -26.36 6.62 -2.64
N GLU A 97 -26.51 5.42 -3.18
CA GLU A 97 -25.88 4.22 -2.62
C GLU A 97 -24.37 4.17 -2.90
N ARG A 98 -23.93 4.72 -4.03
CA ARG A 98 -22.49 4.93 -4.31
C ARG A 98 -21.87 5.91 -3.34
N ALA A 99 -22.53 7.06 -3.13
CA ALA A 99 -22.08 8.04 -2.15
C ALA A 99 -21.94 7.43 -0.75
N ARG A 100 -22.91 6.62 -0.33
CA ARG A 100 -22.84 5.92 0.96
C ARG A 100 -21.66 4.95 1.04
N ARG A 101 -21.44 4.13 -0.01
CA ARG A 101 -20.31 3.20 -0.05
C ARG A 101 -18.96 3.91 -0.01
N GLU A 102 -18.80 4.97 -0.80
CA GLU A 102 -17.56 5.77 -0.79
C GLU A 102 -17.35 6.48 0.55
N GLY A 103 -18.42 6.96 1.20
CA GLY A 103 -18.36 7.54 2.55
C GLY A 103 -17.92 6.53 3.61
N VAL A 104 -18.41 5.28 3.54
CA VAL A 104 -17.97 4.21 4.45
C VAL A 104 -16.50 3.87 4.22
N LYS A 105 -16.06 3.71 2.96
CA LYS A 105 -14.65 3.48 2.63
C LYS A 105 -13.77 4.62 3.15
N ALA A 106 -14.15 5.86 2.91
CA ALA A 106 -13.44 7.04 3.40
C ALA A 106 -13.24 6.98 4.92
N THR A 107 -14.30 6.66 5.65
CA THR A 107 -14.25 6.53 7.11
C THR A 107 -13.29 5.43 7.55
N VAL A 108 -13.36 4.25 6.94
CA VAL A 108 -12.46 3.13 7.24
C VAL A 108 -11.00 3.50 7.00
N TYR A 109 -10.68 4.08 5.83
CA TYR A 109 -9.32 4.50 5.50
C TYR A 109 -8.78 5.57 6.45
N ILE A 110 -9.62 6.55 6.83
CA ILE A 110 -9.24 7.59 7.80
C ILE A 110 -8.96 6.97 9.17
N LEU A 111 -9.86 6.11 9.67
CA LEU A 111 -9.67 5.44 10.97
C LEU A 111 -8.39 4.59 10.99
N LEU A 112 -8.14 3.85 9.92
CA LEU A 112 -6.94 3.01 9.82
C LEU A 112 -5.66 3.84 9.72
N GLY A 113 -5.70 4.96 8.98
CA GLY A 113 -4.59 5.92 8.92
C GLY A 113 -4.31 6.59 10.27
N LEU A 114 -5.35 6.98 11.02
CA LEU A 114 -5.23 7.53 12.37
C LEU A 114 -4.67 6.50 13.36
N ALA A 115 -5.13 5.25 13.29
CA ALA A 115 -4.60 4.17 14.11
C ALA A 115 -3.10 3.96 13.87
N LEU A 116 -2.64 4.00 12.61
CA LEU A 116 -1.21 3.94 12.30
C LEU A 116 -0.45 5.16 12.83
N LEU A 117 -1.00 6.37 12.76
CA LEU A 117 -0.34 7.53 13.39
C LEU A 117 -0.20 7.37 14.91
N ALA A 118 -1.17 6.75 15.59
CA ALA A 118 -1.05 6.44 17.00
C ALA A 118 0.06 5.40 17.26
N VAL A 119 0.12 4.34 16.44
CA VAL A 119 1.21 3.35 16.51
C VAL A 119 2.57 4.00 16.26
N LEU A 120 2.68 4.91 15.29
CA LEU A 120 3.89 5.69 15.03
C LEU A 120 4.31 6.48 16.27
N ALA A 121 3.37 7.20 16.90
CA ALA A 121 3.66 8.00 18.09
C ALA A 121 4.18 7.15 19.24
N VAL A 122 3.49 6.04 19.57
CA VAL A 122 3.93 5.11 20.62
C VAL A 122 5.30 4.50 20.30
N SER A 123 5.48 4.07 19.06
CA SER A 123 6.73 3.46 18.61
C SER A 123 7.90 4.44 18.61
N ALA A 124 7.67 5.69 18.19
CA ALA A 124 8.67 6.74 18.20
C ALA A 124 9.08 7.11 19.63
N VAL A 125 8.11 7.24 20.55
CA VAL A 125 8.41 7.52 21.97
C VAL A 125 9.27 6.40 22.56
N TYR A 126 8.93 5.15 22.31
CA TYR A 126 9.72 4.01 22.78
C TYR A 126 11.13 4.00 22.17
N PHE A 127 11.20 4.11 20.84
CA PHE A 127 12.46 4.03 20.10
C PHE A 127 13.41 5.16 20.48
N PHE A 128 12.97 6.42 20.43
CA PHE A 128 13.83 7.56 20.77
C PHE A 128 14.14 7.64 22.27
N GLY A 129 13.30 7.07 23.12
CA GLY A 129 13.57 6.94 24.56
C GLY A 129 14.77 6.03 24.85
N HIS A 130 14.91 4.94 24.10
CA HIS A 130 15.93 3.91 24.35
C HIS A 130 17.09 3.94 23.33
N ALA A 131 16.97 4.67 22.21
CA ALA A 131 17.98 4.70 21.14
C ALA A 131 19.32 5.35 21.54
N PHE A 132 19.36 6.10 22.64
CA PHE A 132 20.55 6.77 23.14
C PHE A 132 21.09 6.15 24.43
N GLU A 133 20.47 5.08 24.93
CA GLU A 133 21.01 4.34 26.05
C GLU A 133 22.27 3.60 25.59
N THR A 134 23.40 3.85 26.26
CA THR A 134 24.63 3.11 26.02
C THR A 134 24.46 1.71 26.58
N VAL A 135 24.15 0.76 25.70
CA VAL A 135 23.99 -0.65 26.05
C VAL A 135 25.37 -1.25 26.31
N GLU A 136 25.58 -1.84 27.50
CA GLU A 136 26.79 -2.62 27.80
C GLU A 136 26.91 -3.78 26.80
N GLU A 137 28.14 -4.11 26.39
CA GLU A 137 28.45 -5.03 25.29
C GLU A 137 27.86 -6.46 25.49
N ASP A 138 27.48 -6.82 26.73
CA ASP A 138 26.90 -8.12 27.13
C ASP A 138 25.39 -8.06 27.48
N ALA A 139 24.73 -6.91 27.33
CA ALA A 139 23.31 -6.81 27.70
C ALA A 139 22.40 -7.53 26.68
N PRO A 140 21.33 -8.21 27.15
CA PRO A 140 20.41 -8.90 26.26
C PRO A 140 19.74 -7.92 25.30
N SER A 141 19.74 -8.24 24.00
CA SER A 141 19.06 -7.45 22.98
C SER A 141 17.60 -7.19 23.37
N ASP A 142 17.15 -5.93 23.29
CA ASP A 142 15.75 -5.58 23.53
C ASP A 142 14.93 -5.75 22.24
N PRO A 143 14.13 -6.83 22.11
CA PRO A 143 13.34 -7.05 20.91
C PRO A 143 12.29 -5.95 20.68
N TRP A 144 11.86 -5.24 21.72
CA TRP A 144 10.88 -4.16 21.60
C TRP A 144 11.47 -2.92 20.90
N LEU A 145 12.77 -2.67 21.02
CA LEU A 145 13.45 -1.62 20.26
C LEU A 145 13.39 -1.90 18.75
N GLY A 146 13.66 -3.14 18.34
CA GLY A 146 13.52 -3.57 16.95
C GLY A 146 12.07 -3.47 16.46
N ILE A 147 11.11 -4.00 17.24
CA ILE A 147 9.68 -3.97 16.90
C ILE A 147 9.19 -2.53 16.75
N SER A 148 9.54 -1.63 17.66
CA SER A 148 9.14 -0.22 17.60
C SER A 148 9.72 0.49 16.38
N PHE A 149 10.97 0.21 15.99
CA PHE A 149 11.53 0.74 14.75
C PHE A 149 10.72 0.33 13.51
N PHE A 150 10.45 -0.97 13.34
CA PHE A 150 9.70 -1.46 12.16
C PHE A 150 8.23 -1.03 12.18
N ALA A 151 7.57 -1.09 13.34
CA ALA A 151 6.19 -0.63 13.50
C ALA A 151 6.06 0.87 13.23
N GLY A 152 7.00 1.67 13.74
CA GLY A 152 7.11 3.10 13.47
C GLY A 152 7.32 3.37 11.99
N PHE A 153 8.28 2.70 11.35
CA PHE A 153 8.57 2.88 9.93
C PHE A 153 7.39 2.52 9.03
N ILE A 154 6.74 1.38 9.26
CA ILE A 154 5.54 0.98 8.51
C ILE A 154 4.43 2.02 8.69
N SER A 155 4.22 2.48 9.92
CA SER A 155 3.20 3.46 10.24
C SER A 155 3.48 4.83 9.61
N LEU A 156 4.75 5.24 9.54
CA LEU A 156 5.19 6.45 8.86
C LEU A 156 4.92 6.40 7.35
N CYS A 157 5.16 5.25 6.71
CA CYS A 157 4.91 5.09 5.27
C CYS A 157 3.42 4.92 4.93
N ALA A 158 2.71 4.06 5.68
CA ALA A 158 1.33 3.68 5.36
C ALA A 158 0.28 4.65 5.92
N GLY A 159 0.50 5.24 7.09
CA GLY A 159 -0.46 6.14 7.75
C GLY A 159 -0.87 7.32 6.85
N PRO A 160 0.08 8.15 6.38
CA PRO A 160 -0.23 9.26 5.48
C PRO A 160 -0.88 8.83 4.16
N ALA A 161 -0.45 7.70 3.60
CA ALA A 161 -1.02 7.16 2.36
C ALA A 161 -2.50 6.76 2.53
N LEU A 162 -2.85 6.15 3.66
CA LEU A 162 -4.25 5.79 3.96
C LEU A 162 -5.11 7.02 4.26
N LEU A 163 -4.57 8.04 4.95
CA LEU A 163 -5.28 9.29 5.17
C LEU A 163 -5.57 10.02 3.86
N TRP A 164 -4.58 10.08 2.96
CA TRP A 164 -4.77 10.60 1.60
C TRP A 164 -5.85 9.81 0.86
N GLN A 165 -5.79 8.48 0.91
CA GLN A 165 -6.77 7.65 0.21
C GLN A 165 -8.18 7.84 0.78
N GLY A 166 -8.31 7.99 2.10
CA GLY A 166 -9.57 8.31 2.76
C GLY A 166 -10.14 9.67 2.36
N SER A 167 -9.28 10.69 2.18
CA SER A 167 -9.73 12.01 1.71
C SER A 167 -10.21 11.98 0.25
N GLN A 168 -9.58 11.17 -0.61
CA GLN A 168 -10.06 10.96 -1.98
C GLN A 168 -11.44 10.32 -2.02
N HIS A 169 -11.65 9.24 -1.26
CA HIS A 169 -12.98 8.60 -1.17
C HIS A 169 -14.05 9.54 -0.59
N ARG A 170 -13.67 10.43 0.34
CA ARG A 170 -14.59 11.44 0.88
C ARG A 170 -14.99 12.47 -0.19
N ALA A 171 -14.04 12.92 -1.01
CA ALA A 171 -14.31 13.83 -2.11
C ALA A 171 -15.21 13.17 -3.18
N GLU A 172 -14.96 11.91 -3.51
CA GLU A 172 -15.80 11.12 -4.42
C GLU A 172 -17.24 10.97 -3.90
N ALA A 173 -17.40 10.67 -2.61
CA ALA A 173 -18.72 10.58 -1.97
C ALA A 173 -19.51 11.90 -2.10
N GLN A 174 -18.85 13.04 -1.88
CA GLN A 174 -19.47 14.36 -2.02
C GLN A 174 -19.87 14.67 -3.47
N MET A 175 -19.04 14.31 -4.45
CA MET A 175 -19.37 14.47 -5.87
C MET A 175 -20.60 13.65 -6.27
N TRP A 176 -20.77 12.44 -5.73
CA TRP A 176 -21.95 11.62 -6.01
C TRP A 176 -23.22 12.14 -5.32
N GLN A 177 -23.11 12.73 -4.14
CA GLN A 177 -24.24 13.39 -3.46
C GLN A 177 -24.75 14.60 -4.23
N GLN A 178 -23.89 15.32 -4.95
CA GLN A 178 -24.28 16.48 -5.75
C GLN A 178 -24.91 16.11 -7.10
N ARG A 179 -24.79 14.84 -7.53
CA ARG A 179 -25.29 14.35 -8.82
C ARG A 179 -26.64 13.63 -8.74
N GLY A 180 -27.11 13.28 -7.54
CA GLY A 180 -28.40 12.63 -7.29
C GLY A 180 -29.40 13.61 -6.72
#